data_AF-A0A973G1L2-F1
#
_entry.id   AF-A0A973G1L2-F1
#
_cell.length_a   1.000
_cell.length_b   1.000
_cell.length_c   1.000
_cell.angle_alpha   90.00
_cell.angle_beta   90.00
_cell.angle_gamma   90.00
#
_symmetry.space_group_name_H-M   'P 1'
#
loop_
_entity.id
_entity.type
_entity.pdbx_description
1 polymer ?
#
loop_
_entity_poly.entity_id
_entity_poly.type
_entity_poly.pdbx_seq_one_letter_code
_entity_poly.pdbx_strand_id
1 'polypeptide(L)'
;MDLQTIWFILITVLFTGFFFLEGFDFGVGILLPFMSRDDRERRTVINTIGPFWDGNEVWLITAGGAMFAAFPEWYATLFSGFYIALLLMLVALILRGVAFEFRSKHDNPAWRAFWDWSIFTGSAIPALLWGVAFANFIRGVPIDQSMNYAGGFFNLLNPYALVCGLASLSIFTLHGAVFLTLKTTGSLQKRAMSLAK
;
A
#
# COMPACT_ATOMS: atom_id res chain seq x y z
N MET A 1 -2.66 20.61 26.14
CA MET A 1 -2.76 20.03 24.78
C MET A 1 -4.16 20.30 24.30
N ASP A 2 -4.33 21.01 23.18
CA ASP A 2 -5.65 21.28 22.62
C ASP A 2 -6.20 20.06 21.86
N LEU A 3 -7.49 20.10 21.55
CA LEU A 3 -8.18 19.00 20.88
C LEU A 3 -7.62 18.72 19.47
N GLN A 4 -7.18 19.78 18.77
CA GLN A 4 -6.57 19.66 17.45
C GLN A 4 -5.27 18.85 17.51
N THR A 5 -4.40 19.14 18.47
CA THR A 5 -3.15 18.40 18.66
C THR A 5 -3.41 16.93 18.99
N ILE A 6 -4.41 16.66 19.84
CA ILE A 6 -4.78 15.28 20.19
C ILE A 6 -5.23 14.51 18.95
N TRP A 7 -6.13 15.08 18.14
CA TRP A 7 -6.60 14.44 16.90
C TRP A 7 -5.49 14.25 15.87
N PHE A 8 -4.59 15.22 15.75
CA PHE A 8 -3.42 15.08 14.88
C PHE A 8 -2.53 13.90 15.30
N ILE A 9 -2.29 13.72 16.61
CA ILE A 9 -1.57 12.56 17.15
C ILE A 9 -2.33 11.27 16.85
N LEU A 10 -3.65 11.23 17.06
CA LEU A 10 -4.46 10.04 16.78
C LEU A 10 -4.41 9.64 15.30
N ILE A 11 -4.54 10.59 14.38
CA ILE A 11 -4.42 10.35 12.94
C ILE A 11 -3.01 9.83 12.60
N THR A 12 -1.97 10.40 13.21
CA THR A 12 -0.60 9.92 13.04
C THR A 12 -0.44 8.46 13.50
N VAL A 13 -1.04 8.09 14.64
CA VAL A 13 -1.07 6.71 15.14
C VAL A 13 -1.81 5.79 14.16
N LEU A 14 -2.96 6.22 13.62
CA LEU A 14 -3.73 5.43 12.66
C LEU A 14 -2.93 5.17 11.37
N PHE A 15 -2.29 6.19 10.80
CA PHE A 15 -1.42 6.01 9.63
C PHE A 15 -0.18 5.18 9.94
N THR A 16 0.43 5.35 11.12
CA THR A 16 1.58 4.53 11.54
C THR A 16 1.19 3.06 11.66
N GLY A 17 0.05 2.77 12.30
CA GLY A 17 -0.51 1.43 12.38
C GLY A 17 -0.82 0.85 11.00
N PHE A 18 -1.43 1.64 10.12
CA PHE A 18 -1.65 1.24 8.72
C PHE A 18 -0.34 0.89 8.01
N PHE A 19 0.67 1.75 7.99
CA PHE A 19 1.93 1.45 7.30
C PHE A 19 2.71 0.29 7.92
N PHE A 20 2.56 0.07 9.22
CA PHE A 20 3.16 -1.08 9.88
C PHE A 20 2.44 -2.38 9.48
N LEU A 21 1.11 -2.40 9.57
CA LEU A 21 0.32 -3.61 9.33
C LEU A 21 0.18 -3.92 7.85
N GLU A 22 -0.19 -2.93 7.04
CA GLU A 22 -0.35 -3.08 5.61
C GLU A 22 0.99 -3.15 4.86
N GLY A 23 2.05 -2.58 5.46
CA GLY A 23 3.35 -2.50 4.80
C GLY A 23 3.95 -3.88 4.48
N PHE A 24 3.77 -4.87 5.36
CA PHE A 24 4.20 -6.23 5.05
C PHE A 24 3.26 -6.91 4.06
N ASP A 25 1.95 -6.63 4.08
CA ASP A 25 1.00 -7.19 3.10
C ASP A 25 1.32 -6.72 1.68
N PHE A 26 1.61 -5.44 1.51
CA PHE A 26 2.12 -4.92 0.23
C PHE A 26 3.42 -5.62 -0.16
N GLY A 27 4.38 -5.76 0.76
CA GLY A 27 5.64 -6.44 0.50
C GLY A 27 5.45 -7.90 0.06
N VAL A 28 4.59 -8.65 0.75
CA VAL A 28 4.25 -10.04 0.42
C VAL A 28 3.64 -10.13 -0.99
N GLY A 29 2.69 -9.24 -1.31
CA GLY A 29 2.08 -9.19 -2.63
C GLY A 29 3.05 -8.80 -3.74
N ILE A 30 3.98 -7.88 -3.48
CA ILE A 30 5.06 -7.50 -4.41
C ILE A 30 5.99 -8.69 -4.69
N LEU A 31 6.36 -9.44 -3.66
CA LEU A 31 7.32 -10.55 -3.81
C LEU A 31 6.70 -11.82 -4.41
N LEU A 32 5.38 -11.98 -4.32
CA LEU A 32 4.63 -13.18 -4.71
C LEU A 32 5.08 -13.79 -6.05
N PRO A 33 5.06 -13.07 -7.20
CA PRO A 33 5.41 -13.66 -8.50
C PRO A 33 6.91 -13.95 -8.65
N PHE A 34 7.79 -13.28 -7.90
CA PHE A 34 9.25 -13.36 -8.10
C PHE A 34 9.92 -14.37 -7.18
N MET A 35 9.42 -14.55 -5.95
CA MET A 35 10.05 -15.45 -4.98
C MET A 35 9.52 -16.90 -5.03
N SER A 36 8.33 -17.08 -5.59
CA SER A 36 7.61 -18.35 -5.61
C SER A 36 7.83 -19.08 -6.92
N ARG A 37 8.31 -20.33 -6.85
CA ARG A 37 8.66 -21.12 -8.04
C ARG A 37 7.46 -21.83 -8.63
N ASP A 38 6.60 -22.38 -7.78
CA ASP A 38 5.41 -23.11 -8.18
C ASP A 38 4.14 -22.53 -7.54
N ASP A 39 2.98 -23.07 -7.91
CA ASP A 39 1.70 -22.59 -7.38
C ASP A 39 1.51 -22.92 -5.89
N ARG A 40 2.11 -24.02 -5.40
CA ARG A 40 2.04 -24.39 -3.99
C ARG A 40 2.76 -23.35 -3.14
N GLU A 41 3.96 -22.93 -3.55
CA GLU A 41 4.70 -21.85 -2.90
C GLU A 41 3.94 -20.53 -2.94
N ARG A 42 3.36 -20.16 -4.10
CA ARG A 42 2.51 -18.94 -4.21
C ARG A 42 1.35 -18.96 -3.22
N ARG A 43 0.65 -20.10 -3.13
CA ARG A 43 -0.45 -20.28 -2.18
C ARG A 43 0.04 -20.21 -0.73
N THR A 44 1.20 -20.78 -0.42
CA THR A 44 1.80 -20.66 0.91
C THR A 44 2.10 -19.20 1.26
N VAL A 45 2.69 -18.43 0.34
CA VAL A 45 2.98 -17.01 0.52
C VAL A 45 1.69 -16.21 0.80
N ILE A 46 0.65 -16.37 -0.02
CA ILE A 46 -0.63 -15.67 0.17
C ILE A 46 -1.28 -16.02 1.51
N ASN A 47 -1.27 -17.30 1.89
CA ASN A 47 -1.87 -17.76 3.15
C ASN A 47 -1.15 -17.21 4.39
N THR A 48 0.08 -16.67 4.28
CA THR A 48 0.76 -16.04 5.42
C THR A 48 0.06 -14.75 5.88
N ILE A 49 -0.62 -14.06 4.96
CA ILE A 49 -1.33 -12.79 5.20
C ILE A 49 -2.86 -12.93 5.14
N GLY A 50 -3.36 -14.03 4.57
CA GLY A 50 -4.80 -14.31 4.39
C GLY A 50 -5.71 -13.99 5.59
N PRO A 51 -5.34 -14.35 6.85
CA PRO A 51 -6.18 -14.06 8.01
C PRO A 51 -6.20 -12.59 8.48
N PHE A 52 -5.34 -11.73 7.94
CA PHE A 52 -5.05 -10.40 8.52
C PHE A 52 -5.27 -9.23 7.56
N TRP A 53 -5.02 -9.43 6.26
CA TRP A 53 -4.96 -8.33 5.28
C TRP A 53 -6.21 -7.44 5.26
N ASP A 54 -7.40 -8.04 5.30
CA ASP A 54 -8.67 -7.29 5.28
C ASP A 54 -8.81 -6.39 6.52
N GLY A 55 -8.35 -6.88 7.68
CA GLY A 55 -8.32 -6.10 8.92
C GLY A 55 -7.27 -4.99 8.91
N ASN A 56 -6.15 -5.19 8.22
CA ASN A 56 -5.09 -4.19 8.09
C ASN A 56 -5.55 -2.99 7.25
N GLU A 57 -6.33 -3.22 6.19
CA GLU A 57 -6.90 -2.15 5.35
C GLU A 57 -7.87 -1.24 6.13
N VAL A 58 -8.56 -1.75 7.17
CA VAL A 58 -9.48 -0.95 8.00
C VAL A 58 -8.77 0.21 8.70
N TRP A 59 -7.46 0.11 8.96
CA TRP A 59 -6.68 1.21 9.52
C TRP A 59 -6.64 2.42 8.59
N LEU A 60 -6.53 2.19 7.27
CA LEU A 60 -6.59 3.26 6.27
C LEU A 60 -7.98 3.91 6.23
N ILE A 61 -9.04 3.09 6.23
CA ILE A 61 -10.43 3.58 6.23
C ILE A 61 -10.66 4.45 7.46
N THR A 62 -10.21 3.99 8.62
CA THR A 62 -10.34 4.72 9.88
C THR A 62 -9.51 6.00 9.90
N ALA A 63 -8.28 5.97 9.37
CA ALA A 63 -7.44 7.17 9.22
C ALA A 63 -8.10 8.22 8.32
N GLY A 64 -8.67 7.79 7.19
CA GLY A 64 -9.42 8.66 6.28
C GLY A 64 -10.66 9.25 6.94
N GLY A 65 -11.45 8.43 7.66
CA GLY A 65 -12.63 8.88 8.40
C GLY A 65 -12.30 9.84 9.54
N ALA A 66 -11.23 9.57 10.29
CA ALA A 66 -10.75 10.46 11.36
C ALA A 66 -10.27 11.81 10.80
N MET A 67 -9.57 11.80 9.66
CA MET A 67 -9.17 13.02 8.96
C MET A 67 -10.39 13.82 8.48
N PHE A 68 -11.40 13.16 7.91
CA PHE A 68 -12.66 13.81 7.53
C PHE A 68 -13.37 14.45 8.73
N ALA A 69 -13.44 13.75 9.87
CA ALA A 69 -14.13 14.22 11.07
C ALA A 69 -13.39 15.35 11.80
N ALA A 70 -12.05 15.25 11.92
CA ALA A 70 -11.24 16.19 12.70
C ALA A 70 -10.67 17.35 11.88
N PHE A 71 -10.37 17.14 10.59
CA PHE A 71 -9.74 18.10 9.69
C PHE A 71 -10.38 18.07 8.28
N PRO A 72 -11.65 18.49 8.14
CA PRO A 72 -12.41 18.34 6.90
C PRO A 72 -11.79 19.06 5.70
N GLU A 73 -11.20 20.24 5.89
CA GLU A 73 -10.52 20.99 4.82
C GLU A 73 -9.26 20.25 4.32
N TRP A 74 -8.48 19.65 5.23
CA TRP A 74 -7.34 18.83 4.86
C TRP A 74 -7.79 17.61 4.05
N TYR A 75 -8.84 16.92 4.51
CA TYR A 75 -9.44 15.82 3.78
C TYR A 75 -9.89 16.26 2.37
N ALA A 76 -10.64 17.35 2.26
CA ALA A 76 -11.21 17.82 1.00
C ALA A 76 -10.13 18.20 -0.02
N THR A 77 -9.15 19.02 0.37
CA THR A 77 -8.06 19.44 -0.52
C THR A 77 -7.18 18.25 -0.94
N LEU A 78 -6.92 17.30 -0.02
CA LEU A 78 -6.18 16.08 -0.36
C LEU A 78 -6.92 15.24 -1.38
N PHE A 79 -8.17 14.87 -1.11
CA PHE A 79 -8.92 13.95 -1.97
C PHE A 79 -9.26 14.56 -3.34
N SER A 80 -9.50 15.87 -3.40
CA SER A 80 -9.73 16.58 -4.67
C SER A 80 -8.42 16.82 -5.44
N GLY A 81 -7.35 17.23 -4.76
CA GLY A 81 -6.08 17.55 -5.43
C GLY A 81 -5.32 16.34 -5.94
N PHE A 82 -5.38 15.23 -5.20
CA PHE A 82 -4.72 13.97 -5.57
C PHE A 82 -5.70 13.01 -6.26
N TYR A 83 -6.81 13.51 -6.80
CA TYR A 83 -7.92 12.70 -7.30
C TYR A 83 -7.51 11.51 -8.16
N ILE A 84 -6.73 11.74 -9.24
CA ILE A 84 -6.29 10.66 -10.13
C ILE A 84 -5.36 9.68 -9.41
N ALA A 85 -4.46 10.16 -8.54
CA ALA A 85 -3.56 9.29 -7.80
C ALA A 85 -4.32 8.42 -6.79
N LEU A 86 -5.28 8.98 -6.07
CA LEU A 86 -6.12 8.26 -5.10
C LEU A 86 -7.10 7.31 -5.79
N LEU A 87 -7.62 7.67 -6.98
CA LEU A 87 -8.43 6.77 -7.80
C LEU A 87 -7.62 5.55 -8.25
N LEU A 88 -6.39 5.77 -8.73
CA LEU A 88 -5.48 4.69 -9.10
C LEU A 88 -5.15 3.78 -7.90
N MET A 89 -4.91 4.38 -6.73
CA MET A 89 -4.70 3.64 -5.49
C MET A 89 -5.92 2.81 -5.11
N LEU A 90 -7.13 3.40 -5.16
CA LEU A 90 -8.38 2.70 -4.86
C LEU A 90 -8.61 1.51 -5.80
N VAL A 91 -8.45 1.71 -7.11
CA VAL A 91 -8.61 0.63 -8.09
C VAL A 91 -7.59 -0.49 -7.85
N ALA A 92 -6.35 -0.14 -7.52
CA ALA A 92 -5.30 -1.11 -7.20
C ALA A 92 -5.65 -1.93 -5.93
N LEU A 93 -6.15 -1.28 -4.88
CA LEU A 93 -6.58 -1.95 -3.65
C LEU A 93 -7.79 -2.87 -3.88
N ILE A 94 -8.81 -2.40 -4.62
CA ILE A 94 -9.96 -3.22 -5.00
C ILE A 94 -9.50 -4.46 -5.78
N LEU A 95 -8.63 -4.25 -6.78
CA LEU A 95 -8.10 -5.35 -7.59
C LEU A 95 -7.35 -6.36 -6.72
N ARG A 96 -6.58 -5.90 -5.73
CA ARG A 96 -5.85 -6.76 -4.79
C ARG A 96 -6.79 -7.59 -3.91
N GLY A 97 -7.79 -6.96 -3.30
CA GLY A 97 -8.75 -7.65 -2.44
C GLY A 97 -9.54 -8.72 -3.20
N VAL A 98 -10.02 -8.39 -4.41
CA VAL A 98 -10.67 -9.36 -5.29
C VAL A 98 -9.71 -10.49 -5.68
N ALA A 99 -8.44 -10.17 -5.95
CA ALA A 99 -7.46 -11.17 -6.34
C ALA A 99 -7.18 -12.21 -5.24
N PHE A 100 -7.09 -11.80 -3.97
CA PHE A 100 -6.92 -12.74 -2.86
C PHE A 100 -8.09 -13.74 -2.77
N GLU A 101 -9.32 -13.25 -2.91
CA GLU A 101 -10.52 -14.09 -2.83
C GLU A 101 -10.70 -15.00 -4.07
N PHE A 102 -10.38 -14.50 -5.26
CA PHE A 102 -10.76 -15.15 -6.52
C PHE A 102 -9.66 -16.07 -7.07
N ARG A 103 -8.39 -15.85 -6.71
CA ARG A 103 -7.25 -16.63 -7.22
C ARG A 103 -7.46 -18.13 -7.12
N SER A 104 -7.96 -18.63 -5.98
CA SER A 104 -8.13 -20.07 -5.73
C SER A 104 -9.51 -20.63 -6.08
N LYS A 105 -10.38 -19.85 -6.75
CA LYS A 105 -11.72 -20.31 -7.16
C LYS A 105 -11.73 -21.17 -8.42
N HIS A 106 -10.67 -21.11 -9.23
CA HIS A 106 -10.54 -21.90 -10.46
C HIS A 106 -9.14 -22.50 -10.59
N ASP A 107 -9.06 -23.76 -11.03
CA ASP A 107 -7.79 -24.50 -11.19
C ASP A 107 -7.05 -24.22 -12.50
N ASN A 108 -7.45 -23.19 -13.25
CA ASN A 108 -6.81 -22.85 -14.52
C ASN A 108 -5.50 -22.08 -14.27
N PRO A 109 -4.34 -22.52 -14.80
CA PRO A 109 -3.08 -21.80 -14.63
C PRO A 109 -3.12 -20.34 -15.10
N ALA A 110 -3.81 -20.04 -16.21
CA ALA A 110 -3.93 -18.68 -16.72
C ALA A 110 -4.75 -17.78 -15.77
N TRP A 111 -5.80 -18.34 -15.14
CA TRP A 111 -6.59 -17.67 -14.12
C TRP A 111 -5.74 -17.31 -12.90
N ARG A 112 -4.99 -18.29 -12.37
CA ARG A 112 -4.11 -18.08 -11.21
C ARG A 112 -3.02 -17.05 -11.51
N ALA A 113 -2.40 -17.12 -12.69
CA ALA A 113 -1.39 -16.17 -13.12
C ALA A 113 -1.93 -14.73 -13.25
N PHE A 114 -3.14 -14.56 -13.80
CA PHE A 114 -3.80 -13.25 -13.84
C PHE A 114 -3.97 -12.66 -12.44
N TRP A 115 -4.46 -13.45 -11.49
CA TRP A 115 -4.64 -12.98 -10.11
C TRP A 115 -3.32 -12.78 -9.36
N ASP A 116 -2.29 -13.58 -9.64
CA ASP A 116 -0.94 -13.37 -9.09
C ASP A 116 -0.37 -12.00 -9.51
N TRP A 117 -0.54 -11.63 -10.78
CA TRP A 117 -0.12 -10.32 -11.29
C TRP A 117 -1.00 -9.18 -10.76
N SER A 118 -2.30 -9.42 -10.58
CA SER A 118 -3.22 -8.47 -9.93
C SER A 118 -2.86 -8.21 -8.46
N ILE A 119 -2.43 -9.23 -7.70
CA ILE A 119 -1.90 -9.06 -6.33
C ILE A 119 -0.62 -8.23 -6.37
N PHE A 120 0.29 -8.53 -7.30
CA PHE A 120 1.53 -7.77 -7.47
C PHE A 120 1.28 -6.29 -7.77
N THR A 121 0.50 -5.98 -8.81
CA THR A 121 0.23 -4.58 -9.20
C THR A 121 -0.61 -3.87 -8.15
N GLY A 122 -1.60 -4.56 -7.59
CA GLY A 122 -2.45 -4.09 -6.49
C GLY A 122 -1.68 -3.79 -5.20
N SER A 123 -0.46 -4.33 -5.05
CA SER A 123 0.43 -4.05 -3.92
C SER A 123 1.52 -3.02 -4.26
N ALA A 124 2.12 -3.12 -5.45
CA ALA A 124 3.21 -2.25 -5.89
C ALA A 124 2.74 -0.81 -6.15
N ILE A 125 1.54 -0.64 -6.74
CA ILE A 125 1.01 0.69 -7.06
C ILE A 125 0.75 1.50 -5.78
N PRO A 126 -0.01 1.00 -4.78
CA PRO A 126 -0.17 1.74 -3.52
C PRO A 126 1.15 1.97 -2.79
N ALA A 127 2.03 0.97 -2.73
CA ALA A 127 3.35 1.07 -2.10
C ALA A 127 4.20 2.23 -2.66
N LEU A 128 4.17 2.42 -3.99
CA LEU A 128 4.84 3.54 -4.67
C LEU A 128 4.09 4.86 -4.43
N LEU A 129 2.78 4.89 -4.64
CA LEU A 129 1.97 6.10 -4.60
C LEU A 129 1.91 6.74 -3.21
N TRP A 130 1.97 5.94 -2.13
CA TRP A 130 2.08 6.48 -0.77
C TRP A 130 3.35 7.30 -0.59
N GLY A 131 4.50 6.80 -1.03
CA GLY A 131 5.76 7.54 -0.96
C GLY A 131 5.74 8.81 -1.81
N VAL A 132 5.14 8.75 -3.01
CA VAL A 132 4.92 9.92 -3.87
C VAL A 132 4.03 10.96 -3.18
N ALA A 133 2.94 10.53 -2.53
CA ALA A 133 1.99 11.41 -1.85
C ALA A 133 2.66 12.15 -0.68
N PHE A 134 3.34 11.42 0.22
CA PHE A 134 4.04 12.04 1.36
C PHE A 134 5.16 12.98 0.93
N ALA A 135 5.91 12.63 -0.12
CA ALA A 135 6.94 13.52 -0.64
C ALA A 135 6.35 14.83 -1.15
N ASN A 136 5.18 14.78 -1.81
CA ASN A 136 4.49 16.00 -2.24
C ASN A 136 3.92 16.80 -1.06
N PHE A 137 3.52 16.17 0.04
CA PHE A 137 3.19 16.92 1.27
C PHE A 137 4.38 17.66 1.84
N ILE A 138 5.54 17.00 1.94
CA ILE A 138 6.76 17.60 2.49
C ILE A 138 7.27 18.72 1.58
N ARG A 139 7.26 18.52 0.26
CA ARG A 139 7.68 19.52 -0.73
C ARG A 139 6.70 20.70 -0.81
N GLY A 140 5.43 20.47 -0.46
CA GLY A 140 4.33 21.36 -0.76
C GLY A 140 3.75 21.10 -2.15
N VAL A 141 2.45 21.37 -2.27
CA VAL A 141 1.68 21.28 -3.51
C VAL A 141 1.08 22.64 -3.86
N PRO A 142 0.92 22.98 -5.15
CA PRO A 142 0.29 24.22 -5.56
C PRO A 142 -1.20 24.21 -5.18
N ILE A 143 -1.55 24.96 -4.13
CA ILE A 143 -2.91 25.18 -3.67
C ILE A 143 -3.24 26.66 -3.85
N ASP A 144 -4.39 26.96 -4.46
CA ASP A 144 -4.87 28.33 -4.68
C ASP A 144 -5.53 28.93 -3.44
N GLN A 145 -5.97 30.19 -3.54
CA GLN A 145 -6.62 30.91 -2.44
C GLN A 145 -7.97 30.31 -2.02
N SER A 146 -8.58 29.49 -2.88
CA SER A 146 -9.84 28.77 -2.62
C SER A 146 -9.60 27.35 -2.12
N MET A 147 -8.37 27.02 -1.70
CA MET A 147 -7.96 25.70 -1.21
C MET A 147 -8.07 24.58 -2.25
N ASN A 148 -8.12 24.93 -3.54
CA ASN A 148 -8.11 23.98 -4.64
C ASN A 148 -6.68 23.71 -5.09
N TYR A 149 -6.41 22.46 -5.45
CA TYR A 149 -5.16 22.10 -6.07
C TYR A 149 -5.10 22.66 -7.50
N ALA A 150 -4.10 23.49 -7.77
CA ALA A 150 -3.90 24.15 -9.06
C ALA A 150 -2.94 23.37 -9.99
N GLY A 151 -2.43 22.22 -9.55
CA GLY A 151 -1.53 21.38 -10.33
C GLY A 151 -2.25 20.32 -11.17
N GLY A 152 -1.50 19.65 -12.06
CA GLY A 152 -1.95 18.43 -12.73
C GLY A 152 -1.40 17.16 -12.07
N PHE A 153 -1.88 15.99 -12.51
CA PHE A 153 -1.40 14.69 -12.03
C PHE A 153 0.13 14.52 -12.17
N PHE A 154 0.70 14.92 -13.32
CA PHE A 154 2.13 14.79 -13.56
C PHE A 154 3.01 15.70 -12.68
N ASN A 155 2.44 16.73 -12.04
CA ASN A 155 3.18 17.54 -11.06
C ASN A 155 3.54 16.72 -9.81
N LEU A 156 2.70 15.73 -9.48
CA LEU A 156 2.94 14.79 -8.38
C LEU A 156 4.11 13.86 -8.69
N LEU A 157 4.35 13.54 -9.97
CA LEU A 157 5.40 12.63 -10.44
C LEU A 157 6.72 13.36 -10.72
N ASN A 158 7.11 14.27 -9.83
CA ASN A 158 8.39 14.95 -9.91
C ASN A 158 9.54 14.03 -9.41
N PRO A 159 10.81 14.30 -9.80
CA PRO A 159 11.94 13.42 -9.46
C PRO A 159 12.10 13.17 -7.95
N TYR A 160 11.89 14.19 -7.12
CA TYR A 160 11.95 14.06 -5.66
C TYR A 160 10.88 13.08 -5.15
N ALA A 161 9.64 13.26 -5.58
CA ALA A 161 8.53 12.38 -5.19
C ALA A 161 8.70 10.95 -5.71
N LEU A 162 9.25 10.77 -6.91
CA LEU A 162 9.53 9.44 -7.46
C LEU A 162 10.62 8.70 -6.68
N VAL A 163 11.68 9.39 -6.25
CA VAL A 163 12.71 8.79 -5.40
C VAL A 163 12.12 8.34 -4.06
N CYS A 164 11.29 9.18 -3.43
CA CYS A 164 10.58 8.81 -2.21
C CYS A 164 9.57 7.67 -2.43
N GLY A 165 8.88 7.65 -3.57
CA GLY A 165 8.02 6.54 -3.99
C GLY A 165 8.79 5.23 -4.09
N LEU A 166 9.93 5.23 -4.78
CA LEU A 166 10.80 4.05 -4.89
C LEU A 166 11.34 3.62 -3.53
N ALA A 167 11.72 4.56 -2.67
CA ALA A 167 12.12 4.26 -1.30
C ALA A 167 11.00 3.58 -0.50
N SER A 168 9.77 4.10 -0.59
CA SER A 168 8.57 3.50 0.02
C SER A 168 8.31 2.08 -0.49
N LEU A 169 8.36 1.90 -1.82
CA LEU A 169 8.23 0.58 -2.45
C LEU A 169 9.29 -0.40 -1.94
N SER A 170 10.55 0.02 -1.86
CA SER A 170 11.65 -0.79 -1.34
C SER A 170 11.46 -1.13 0.15
N ILE A 171 11.03 -0.17 0.98
CA ILE A 171 10.79 -0.39 2.41
C ILE A 171 9.67 -1.41 2.62
N PHE A 172 8.54 -1.30 1.91
CA PHE A 172 7.46 -2.28 2.02
C PHE A 172 7.87 -3.64 1.47
N THR A 173 8.61 -3.70 0.36
CA THR A 173 9.17 -4.95 -0.16
C THR A 173 10.07 -5.63 0.86
N LEU A 174 10.96 -4.87 1.51
CA LEU A 174 11.81 -5.36 2.59
C LEU A 174 10.97 -5.85 3.79
N HIS A 175 9.94 -5.10 4.18
CA HIS A 175 9.06 -5.47 5.27
C HIS A 175 8.37 -6.82 5.01
N GLY A 176 7.83 -7.01 3.81
CA GLY A 176 7.26 -8.30 3.38
C GLY A 176 8.29 -9.43 3.36
N ALA A 177 9.51 -9.17 2.88
CA ALA A 177 10.59 -10.17 2.90
C ALA A 177 10.90 -10.63 4.33
N VAL A 178 11.09 -9.67 5.25
CA VAL A 178 11.34 -9.94 6.67
C VAL A 178 10.18 -10.71 7.29
N PHE A 179 8.94 -10.29 7.06
CA PHE A 179 7.74 -10.99 7.54
C PHE A 179 7.70 -12.45 7.05
N LEU A 180 8.01 -12.70 5.78
CA LEU A 180 8.05 -14.05 5.22
C LEU A 180 9.16 -14.91 5.83
N THR A 181 10.28 -14.33 6.27
CA THR A 181 11.30 -15.10 7.01
C THR A 181 10.77 -15.66 8.33
N LEU A 182 9.80 -14.97 8.95
CA LEU A 182 9.17 -15.36 10.20
C LEU A 182 8.02 -16.36 9.99
N LYS A 183 7.35 -16.31 8.84
CA LYS A 183 6.14 -17.11 8.55
C LYS A 183 6.37 -18.34 7.68
N THR A 184 7.54 -18.47 7.06
CA THR A 184 7.84 -19.59 6.16
C THR A 184 9.04 -20.40 6.65
N THR A 185 9.20 -21.63 6.14
CA THR A 185 10.31 -22.53 6.47
C THR A 185 10.98 -23.08 5.21
N GLY A 186 12.17 -23.68 5.37
CA GLY A 186 12.84 -24.42 4.30
C GLY A 186 13.35 -23.53 3.16
N SER A 187 13.07 -23.92 1.92
CA SER A 187 13.57 -23.23 0.72
C SER A 187 12.97 -21.82 0.56
N LEU A 188 11.70 -21.64 0.91
CA LEU A 188 10.98 -20.38 0.82
C LEU A 188 11.55 -19.36 1.82
N GLN A 189 11.81 -19.79 3.05
CA GLN A 189 12.45 -18.97 4.08
C GLN A 189 13.85 -18.50 3.66
N LYS A 190 14.67 -19.41 3.11
CA LYS A 190 16.01 -19.06 2.62
C LYS A 190 15.97 -17.99 1.52
N ARG A 191 14.99 -18.07 0.61
CA ARG A 191 14.80 -17.05 -0.44
C ARG A 191 14.31 -15.72 0.16
N ALA A 192 13.35 -15.75 1.08
CA ALA A 192 12.90 -14.55 1.79
C ALA A 192 14.07 -13.86 2.52
N MET A 193 14.94 -14.63 3.21
CA MET A 193 16.14 -14.10 3.86
C MET A 193 17.13 -13.50 2.88
N SER A 194 17.27 -14.08 1.68
CA SER A 194 18.14 -13.52 0.64
C SER A 194 17.59 -12.22 0.04
N LEU A 195 16.27 -12.08 -0.03
CA LEU A 195 15.60 -10.87 -0.53
C LEU A 195 15.57 -9.74 0.53
N ALA A 196 15.66 -10.09 1.81
CA ALA A 196 15.72 -9.14 2.91
C ALA A 196 17.12 -8.55 3.17
N LYS A 197 18.15 -9.05 2.49
CA LYS A 197 19.54 -8.56 2.57
C LYS A 197 19.81 -7.57 1.45
#